data_AF-A0A375YKL0-F1
#
_entry.id   AF-A0A375YKL0-F1
#
_cell.length_a   1.000
_cell.length_b   1.000
_cell.length_c   1.000
_cell.angle_alpha   90.00
_cell.angle_beta   90.00
_cell.angle_gamma   90.00
#
_symmetry.space_group_name_H-M   'P 1'
#
loop_
_entity.id
_entity.type
_entity.pdbx_description
1 polymer ?
#
loop_
_entity_poly.entity_id
_entity_poly.type
_entity_poly.pdbx_seq_one_letter_code
_entity_poly.pdbx_strand_id
1 'polypeptide(L)'
;MLTAGLIVAVLAAVLHGYIFVMESMTWTSSRTREVFGMTAEEAESTRLLAFNQGFYNLFLGIVTLIGVVAAFSGATAVGLALVFAGVGSMLAAAVVLVVSARDKARAAVSQGLFPFLAIVLLLLALAV
;
A
#
# COMPACT_ATOMS: atom_id res chain seq x y z
N MET A 1 -8.61 15.19 13.58
CA MET A 1 -7.84 14.67 12.42
C MET A 1 -7.76 13.15 12.39
N LEU A 2 -7.96 12.46 13.54
CA LEU A 2 -7.91 11.01 13.67
C LEU A 2 -8.82 10.28 12.66
N THR A 3 -10.13 10.56 12.67
CA THR A 3 -11.09 9.89 11.77
C THR A 3 -10.73 10.06 10.30
N ALA A 4 -10.31 11.27 9.89
CA ALA A 4 -9.86 11.52 8.52
C ALA A 4 -8.60 10.70 8.19
N GLY A 5 -7.61 10.65 9.09
CA GLY A 5 -6.42 9.82 8.91
C GLY A 5 -6.73 8.33 8.79
N LEU A 6 -7.66 7.81 9.59
CA LEU A 6 -8.11 6.41 9.51
C LEU A 6 -8.85 6.12 8.21
N ILE A 7 -9.72 7.03 7.73
CA ILE A 7 -10.38 6.88 6.42
C ILE A 7 -9.34 6.81 5.30
N VAL A 8 -8.34 7.69 5.32
CA VAL A 8 -7.27 7.69 4.31
C VAL A 8 -6.40 6.41 4.42
N ALA A 9 -6.18 5.89 5.62
CA ALA A 9 -5.51 4.60 5.81
C ALA A 9 -6.31 3.43 5.20
N VAL A 10 -7.65 3.45 5.30
CA VAL A 10 -8.50 2.47 4.61
C VAL A 10 -8.35 2.60 3.09
N LEU A 11 -8.33 3.81 2.54
CA LEU A 11 -8.09 4.01 1.10
C LEU A 11 -6.73 3.47 0.66
N ALA A 12 -5.68 3.65 1.47
CA ALA A 12 -4.37 3.05 1.23
C ALA A 12 -4.45 1.52 1.19
N ALA A 13 -5.11 0.91 2.18
CA ALA A 13 -5.26 -0.55 2.23
C ALA A 13 -6.05 -1.10 1.02
N VAL A 14 -7.13 -0.43 0.60
CA VAL A 14 -7.91 -0.80 -0.58
C VAL A 14 -7.06 -0.71 -1.85
N LEU A 15 -6.27 0.34 -2.02
CA LEU A 15 -5.35 0.47 -3.15
C LEU A 15 -4.32 -0.67 -3.19
N HIS A 16 -3.77 -1.06 -2.04
CA HIS A 16 -2.83 -2.19 -1.97
C HIS A 16 -3.51 -3.54 -2.19
N GLY A 17 -4.80 -3.67 -1.84
CA GLY A 17 -5.63 -4.79 -2.27
C GLY A 17 -5.81 -4.86 -3.79
N TYR A 18 -5.96 -3.72 -4.46
CA TYR A 18 -5.98 -3.65 -5.92
C TYR A 18 -4.62 -4.02 -6.55
N ILE A 19 -3.51 -3.55 -5.96
CA ILE A 19 -2.15 -3.92 -6.37
C ILE A 19 -1.95 -5.45 -6.22
N PHE A 20 -2.39 -6.05 -5.12
CA PHE A 20 -2.38 -7.50 -4.93
C PHE A 20 -3.10 -8.25 -6.07
N VAL A 21 -4.29 -7.79 -6.50
CA VAL A 21 -5.01 -8.43 -7.61
C VAL A 21 -4.18 -8.34 -8.91
N MET A 22 -3.53 -7.21 -9.15
CA MET A 22 -2.62 -7.06 -10.30
C MET A 22 -1.42 -8.01 -10.21
N GLU A 23 -0.73 -8.04 -9.08
CA GLU A 23 0.53 -8.76 -8.91
C GLU A 23 0.37 -10.28 -8.74
N SER A 24 -0.68 -10.73 -8.04
CA SER A 24 -0.88 -12.16 -7.73
C SER A 24 -1.89 -12.86 -8.61
N MET A 25 -2.93 -12.16 -9.10
CA MET A 25 -4.01 -12.81 -9.86
C MET A 25 -3.94 -12.54 -11.36
N THR A 26 -3.56 -11.33 -11.75
CA THR A 26 -3.68 -10.86 -13.14
C THR A 26 -2.36 -10.41 -13.77
N TRP A 27 -1.22 -10.80 -13.19
CA TRP A 27 0.12 -10.33 -13.57
C TRP A 27 0.42 -10.45 -15.06
N THR A 28 0.08 -11.58 -15.66
CA THR A 28 0.35 -11.89 -17.06
C THR A 28 -0.75 -11.38 -18.01
N SER A 29 -1.79 -10.71 -17.50
CA SER A 29 -2.85 -10.13 -18.33
C SER A 29 -2.34 -8.93 -19.13
N SER A 30 -2.94 -8.66 -20.30
CA SER A 30 -2.58 -7.51 -21.13
C SER A 30 -2.68 -6.18 -20.39
N ARG A 31 -3.75 -5.99 -19.60
CA ARG A 31 -3.99 -4.79 -18.80
C ARG A 31 -2.91 -4.56 -17.75
N THR A 32 -2.55 -5.59 -16.98
CA THR A 32 -1.52 -5.45 -15.94
C THR A 32 -0.16 -5.19 -16.58
N ARG A 33 0.18 -5.87 -17.67
CA ARG A 33 1.41 -5.59 -18.42
C ARG A 33 1.51 -4.14 -18.90
N GLU A 34 0.42 -3.54 -19.37
CA GLU A 34 0.39 -2.13 -19.77
C GLU A 34 0.65 -1.20 -18.58
N VAL A 35 0.05 -1.48 -17.42
CA VAL A 35 0.26 -0.70 -16.19
C VAL A 35 1.72 -0.74 -15.73
N PHE A 36 2.35 -1.90 -15.80
CA PHE A 36 3.73 -2.10 -15.35
C PHE A 36 4.78 -1.84 -16.46
N GLY A 37 4.35 -1.67 -17.70
CA GLY A 37 5.20 -1.45 -18.87
C GLY A 37 6.08 -2.65 -19.19
N MET A 38 5.50 -3.85 -19.21
CA MET A 38 6.22 -5.11 -19.44
C MET A 38 5.79 -5.78 -20.74
N THR A 39 6.73 -6.48 -21.37
CA THR A 39 6.46 -7.46 -22.43
C THR A 39 5.79 -8.72 -21.86
N ALA A 40 5.24 -9.56 -22.74
CA ALA A 40 4.66 -10.84 -22.32
C ALA A 40 5.71 -11.79 -21.71
N GLU A 41 6.93 -11.79 -22.24
CA GLU A 41 8.03 -12.63 -21.76
C GLU A 41 8.56 -12.18 -20.38
N GLU A 42 8.70 -10.87 -20.17
CA GLU A 42 9.05 -10.31 -18.85
C GLU A 42 7.98 -10.64 -17.79
N ALA A 43 6.70 -10.53 -18.15
CA ALA A 43 5.61 -10.85 -17.24
C ALA A 43 5.60 -12.34 -16.86
N GLU A 44 5.86 -13.25 -17.81
CA GLU A 44 5.91 -14.68 -17.52
C GLU A 44 7.14 -15.04 -16.67
N SER A 45 8.31 -14.50 -17.02
CA SER A 45 9.56 -14.77 -16.30
C SER A 45 9.57 -14.25 -14.85
N THR A 46 8.80 -13.20 -14.55
CA THR A 46 8.69 -12.60 -13.20
C THR A 46 7.44 -13.02 -12.42
N ARG A 47 6.60 -13.89 -12.99
CA ARG A 47 5.28 -14.24 -12.43
C ARG A 47 5.32 -14.69 -10.97
N LEU A 48 6.28 -15.55 -10.62
CA LEU A 48 6.40 -16.06 -9.24
C LEU A 48 6.84 -14.97 -8.25
N LEU A 49 7.72 -14.06 -8.68
CA LEU A 49 8.17 -12.93 -7.86
C LEU A 49 7.01 -11.96 -7.59
N ALA A 50 6.26 -11.60 -8.64
CA ALA A 50 5.09 -10.74 -8.53
C ALA A 50 4.01 -11.38 -7.66
N PHE A 51 3.79 -12.69 -7.79
CA PHE A 51 2.84 -13.41 -6.94
C PHE A 51 3.11 -13.18 -5.47
N ASN A 52 4.36 -13.32 -5.02
CA ASN A 52 4.73 -13.12 -3.62
C ASN A 52 4.69 -11.63 -3.21
N GLN A 53 5.08 -10.71 -4.10
CA GLN A 53 4.95 -9.26 -3.85
C GLN A 53 3.51 -8.84 -3.60
N GLY A 54 2.56 -9.37 -4.38
CA GLY A 54 1.15 -9.08 -4.16
C GLY A 54 0.67 -9.52 -2.78
N PHE A 55 1.12 -10.67 -2.28
CA PHE A 55 0.76 -11.11 -0.93
C PHE A 55 1.37 -10.23 0.17
N TYR A 56 2.59 -9.72 -0.01
CA TYR A 56 3.13 -8.71 0.90
C TYR A 56 2.26 -7.45 0.92
N ASN A 57 1.86 -6.94 -0.24
CA ASN A 57 0.93 -5.81 -0.36
C ASN A 57 -0.42 -6.09 0.32
N LEU A 58 -0.97 -7.30 0.14
CA LEU A 58 -2.20 -7.73 0.80
C LEU A 58 -2.06 -7.72 2.33
N PHE A 59 -0.98 -8.28 2.88
CA PHE A 59 -0.78 -8.34 4.32
C PHE A 59 -0.55 -6.95 4.94
N LEU A 60 0.11 -6.04 4.23
CA LEU A 60 0.19 -4.63 4.63
C LEU A 60 -1.18 -3.96 4.67
N GLY A 61 -2.05 -4.26 3.69
CA GLY A 61 -3.44 -3.82 3.70
C GLY A 61 -4.22 -4.39 4.90
N ILE A 62 -4.09 -5.69 5.17
CA ILE A 62 -4.79 -6.36 6.27
C ILE A 62 -4.36 -5.81 7.63
N VAL A 63 -3.06 -5.66 7.90
CA VAL A 63 -2.59 -5.12 9.20
C VAL A 63 -3.08 -3.68 9.40
N THR A 64 -3.13 -2.89 8.33
CA THR A 64 -3.70 -1.54 8.36
C THR A 64 -5.18 -1.57 8.74
N LEU A 65 -5.99 -2.42 8.11
CA LEU A 65 -7.42 -2.55 8.40
C LEU A 65 -7.69 -3.05 9.82
N ILE A 66 -6.92 -4.03 10.30
CA ILE A 66 -6.98 -4.51 11.69
C ILE A 66 -6.68 -3.34 12.65
N GLY A 67 -5.67 -2.54 12.35
CA GLY A 67 -5.34 -1.34 13.12
C GLY A 67 -6.48 -0.32 13.17
N VAL A 68 -7.12 -0.05 12.02
CA VAL A 68 -8.29 0.84 11.95
C VAL A 68 -9.44 0.32 12.82
N VAL A 69 -9.77 -0.97 12.73
CA VAL A 69 -10.82 -1.58 13.55
C VAL A 69 -10.47 -1.50 15.03
N ALA A 70 -9.24 -1.83 15.42
CA ALA A 70 -8.80 -1.74 16.82
C ALA A 70 -8.88 -0.30 17.36
N ALA A 71 -8.55 0.71 16.55
CA ALA A 71 -8.67 2.11 16.93
C ALA A 71 -10.13 2.52 17.19
N PHE A 72 -11.08 2.09 16.35
CA PHE A 72 -12.51 2.35 16.56
C PHE A 72 -13.12 1.57 17.72
N SER A 73 -12.58 0.41 18.06
CA SER A 73 -13.02 -0.42 19.19
C SER A 73 -12.47 0.06 20.55
N GLY A 74 -11.81 1.22 20.61
CA GLY A 74 -11.27 1.80 21.83
C GLY A 74 -9.85 1.37 22.20
N ALA A 75 -9.25 0.44 21.44
CA ALA A 75 -7.85 0.04 21.59
C ALA A 75 -6.92 0.99 20.79
N THR A 76 -7.06 2.30 20.99
CA THR A 76 -6.47 3.34 20.13
C THR A 76 -4.96 3.22 19.96
N ALA A 77 -4.20 2.97 21.03
CA ALA A 77 -2.74 2.87 20.95
C ALA A 77 -2.29 1.68 20.06
N VAL A 78 -2.90 0.50 20.26
CA VAL A 78 -2.63 -0.69 19.44
C VAL A 78 -3.07 -0.46 18.01
N GLY A 79 -4.27 0.11 17.83
CA GLY A 79 -4.81 0.39 16.50
C GLY A 79 -3.92 1.32 15.69
N LEU A 80 -3.47 2.43 16.29
CA LEU A 80 -2.57 3.37 15.63
C LEU A 80 -1.18 2.76 15.36
N ALA A 81 -0.63 1.97 16.28
CA ALA A 81 0.64 1.28 16.04
C ALA A 81 0.57 0.35 14.81
N LEU A 82 -0.52 -0.41 14.66
CA LEU A 82 -0.75 -1.28 13.50
C LEU A 82 -0.99 -0.49 12.21
N VAL A 83 -1.76 0.60 12.28
CA VAL A 83 -1.96 1.50 11.12
C VAL A 83 -0.62 2.06 10.66
N PHE A 84 0.18 2.64 11.56
CA PHE A 84 1.50 3.18 11.22
C PHE A 84 2.45 2.10 10.70
N ALA A 85 2.43 0.89 11.25
CA ALA A 85 3.23 -0.22 10.72
C ALA A 85 2.84 -0.55 9.27
N GLY A 86 1.55 -0.63 8.96
CA GLY A 86 1.06 -0.89 7.61
C GLY A 86 1.33 0.28 6.64
N VAL A 87 0.75 1.46 6.88
CA VAL A 87 0.90 2.61 5.97
C VAL A 87 2.33 3.14 5.94
N GLY A 88 3.08 3.06 7.04
CA GLY A 88 4.50 3.41 7.08
C GLY A 88 5.33 2.52 6.17
N SER A 89 5.08 1.21 6.18
CA SER A 89 5.77 0.27 5.28
C SER A 89 5.41 0.52 3.82
N MET A 90 4.14 0.78 3.51
CA MET A 90 3.69 1.15 2.15
C MET A 90 4.41 2.42 1.65
N LEU A 91 4.47 3.47 2.48
CA LEU A 91 5.16 4.71 2.12
C LEU A 91 6.67 4.48 1.95
N ALA A 92 7.31 3.72 2.84
CA ALA A 92 8.72 3.42 2.75
C ALA A 92 9.05 2.64 1.46
N ALA A 93 8.23 1.66 1.08
CA ALA A 93 8.37 0.93 -0.18
C ALA A 93 8.22 1.85 -1.40
N ALA A 94 7.25 2.78 -1.37
CA ALA A 94 7.09 3.78 -2.42
C ALA A 94 8.33 4.69 -2.55
N VAL A 95 8.93 5.12 -1.43
CA VAL A 95 10.17 5.91 -1.43
C VAL A 95 11.32 5.09 -2.04
N VAL A 96 11.48 3.83 -1.62
CA VAL A 96 12.51 2.93 -2.19
C VAL A 96 12.33 2.81 -3.70
N LEU A 97 11.10 2.66 -4.20
CA LEU A 97 10.82 2.56 -5.63
C LEU A 97 11.17 3.83 -6.41
N VAL A 98 10.83 5.02 -5.91
CA VAL A 98 11.24 6.30 -6.56
C VAL A 98 12.76 6.41 -6.63
N VAL A 99 13.45 6.00 -5.56
CA VAL A 99 14.91 6.10 -5.48
C VAL A 99 15.60 5.09 -6.40
N SER A 100 15.10 3.85 -6.46
CA SER A 100 15.74 2.76 -7.22
C SER A 100 15.36 2.72 -8.70
N ALA A 101 14.16 3.18 -9.07
CA ALA A 101 13.63 3.13 -10.43
C ALA A 101 12.86 4.41 -10.77
N ARG A 102 13.60 5.45 -11.17
CA ARG A 102 13.03 6.79 -11.46
C ARG A 102 12.00 6.80 -12.59
N ASP A 103 12.14 5.91 -13.57
CA ASP A 103 11.17 5.71 -14.64
C ASP A 103 9.81 5.19 -14.13
N LYS A 104 9.77 4.60 -12.93
CA LYS A 104 8.56 4.13 -12.24
C LYS A 104 8.02 5.12 -11.21
N ALA A 105 8.51 6.37 -11.18
CA ALA A 105 8.11 7.38 -10.19
C ALA A 105 6.60 7.61 -10.13
N ARG A 106 5.89 7.58 -11.28
CA ARG A 106 4.43 7.73 -11.31
C ARG A 106 3.71 6.61 -10.54
N ALA A 107 4.14 5.37 -10.71
CA ALA A 107 3.59 4.23 -9.99
C ALA A 107 3.86 4.36 -8.49
N ALA A 108 5.10 4.71 -8.13
CA ALA A 108 5.50 4.94 -6.74
C ALA A 108 4.67 6.04 -6.05
N VAL A 109 4.46 7.18 -6.72
CA VAL A 109 3.61 8.27 -6.20
C VAL A 109 2.17 7.79 -6.00
N SER A 110 1.63 7.02 -6.96
CA SER A 110 0.24 6.55 -6.87
C SER A 110 0.02 5.63 -5.66
N GLN A 111 0.96 4.72 -5.37
CA GLN A 111 0.84 3.83 -4.20
C GLN A 111 1.21 4.52 -2.87
N GLY A 112 2.10 5.52 -2.90
CA GLY A 112 2.58 6.21 -1.70
C GLY A 112 1.72 7.38 -1.21
N LEU A 113 0.84 7.94 -2.06
CA LEU A 113 0.07 9.15 -1.73
C LEU A 113 -0.87 8.96 -0.53
N PHE A 114 -1.74 7.94 -0.54
CA PHE A 114 -2.64 7.70 0.59
C PHE A 114 -1.89 7.34 1.87
N PRO A 115 -0.86 6.47 1.85
CA PRO A 115 -0.01 6.25 3.01
C PRO A 115 0.58 7.54 3.62
N PHE A 116 1.13 8.42 2.78
CA PHE A 116 1.66 9.70 3.22
C PHE A 116 0.61 10.59 3.89
N LEU A 117 -0.54 10.76 3.23
CA LEU A 117 -1.63 11.58 3.77
C LEU A 117 -2.19 11.00 5.07
N ALA A 118 -2.32 9.68 5.18
CA ALA A 118 -2.74 9.02 6.42
C ALA A 118 -1.77 9.33 7.56
N ILE A 119 -0.46 9.16 7.33
CA ILE A 119 0.57 9.43 8.35
C ILE A 119 0.51 10.89 8.82
N VAL A 120 0.47 11.85 7.90
CA VAL A 120 0.40 13.28 8.24
C VAL A 120 -0.84 13.58 9.09
N LEU A 121 -2.02 13.11 8.66
CA LEU A 121 -3.27 13.35 9.38
C LEU A 121 -3.28 12.72 10.78
N LEU A 122 -2.73 11.51 10.92
CA LEU A 122 -2.66 10.80 12.20
C LEU A 122 -1.64 11.45 13.14
N LEU A 123 -0.47 11.88 12.65
CA LEU A 123 0.50 12.61 13.45
C LEU A 123 -0.06 13.93 13.96
N LEU A 124 -0.74 14.69 13.10
CA LEU A 124 -1.41 15.92 13.50
C LEU A 124 -2.56 15.67 14.50
N ALA A 125 -3.24 14.53 14.39
CA ALA A 125 -4.26 14.13 15.36
C ALA A 125 -3.69 13.80 16.75
N LEU A 126 -2.43 13.39 16.83
CA LEU A 126 -1.74 13.06 18.08
C LEU A 126 -1.02 14.25 18.71
N ALA A 127 -0.79 15.31 17.93
CA ALA A 127 -0.11 16.53 18.36
C ALA A 127 -1.07 17.57 18.99
N VAL A 128 -2.37 17.33 18.96
CA VAL A 128 -3.45 18.22 19.44
C VAL A 128 -4.31 17.44 20.42
#